data_AF-A0A8D5JKL2-F1
#
_entry.id   AF-A0A8D5JKL2-F1
#
_cell.length_a   1.000
_cell.length_b   1.000
_cell.length_c   1.000
_cell.angle_alpha   90.00
_cell.angle_beta   90.00
_cell.angle_gamma   90.00
#
_symmetry.space_group_name_H-M   'P 1'
#
loop_
_entity.id
_entity.type
_entity.pdbx_description
1 polymer ?
#
loop_
_entity_poly.entity_id
_entity_poly.type
_entity_poly.pdbx_seq_one_letter_code
_entity_poly.pdbx_strand_id
1 'polypeptide(L)'
;MKKIVISTGGGDAPGLNAVIYSVVHTCYRKGWEVYGSKSGYAGFLDFDEMIRLTLKDVEGIYSTGGTILGSTNKGNPFRRPVENLAGEIQIVDISDKILRNFERMGFDCHIAIGGDGSLEIAHRFAEKGMPVIGVPKTIDNDLEMTNRTFGFDTAVSTATDALDKLHSTAKSHDRVLVVEVMGRDSGWIALYSGISGGADVILIPEIPFDMEEVCNKITDNELHDKHYSIVVVAEGAITKDGKVFNKGQGRLDGTRLFSVVWVNGLPLKSANELKKIHVPWSWDICSGVGPLRHLIVCLHSVLVLLQFVLLRRRFSIIWLL
;
A
#
# COMPACT_ATOMS: atom_id res chain seq x y z
N MET A 1 -24.33 -29.39 -0.80
CA MET A 1 -22.95 -28.95 -0.49
C MET A 1 -22.84 -27.53 -0.98
N LYS A 2 -22.35 -26.57 -0.19
CA LYS A 2 -22.27 -25.17 -0.65
C LYS A 2 -20.95 -24.90 -1.38
N LYS A 3 -20.99 -24.03 -2.39
CA LYS A 3 -19.85 -23.60 -3.20
C LYS A 3 -19.71 -22.08 -3.09
N ILE A 4 -18.59 -21.63 -2.55
CA ILE A 4 -18.31 -20.21 -2.29
C ILE A 4 -17.22 -19.74 -3.24
N VAL A 5 -17.33 -18.51 -3.74
CA VAL A 5 -16.30 -17.87 -4.55
C VAL A 5 -15.77 -16.63 -3.85
N ILE A 6 -14.45 -16.45 -3.82
CA ILE A 6 -13.75 -15.29 -3.25
C ILE A 6 -13.12 -14.48 -4.38
N SER A 7 -13.13 -13.16 -4.28
CA SER A 7 -12.31 -12.31 -5.15
C SER A 7 -11.67 -11.17 -4.36
N THR A 8 -10.46 -10.78 -4.74
CA THR A 8 -9.79 -9.57 -4.24
C THR A 8 -9.80 -8.47 -5.30
N GLY A 9 -10.19 -7.25 -4.91
CA GLY A 9 -10.24 -6.07 -5.76
C GLY A 9 -9.62 -4.83 -5.10
N GLY A 10 -9.19 -3.88 -5.93
CA GLY A 10 -8.54 -2.65 -5.48
C GLY A 10 -7.04 -2.81 -5.20
N GLY A 11 -6.44 -1.83 -4.53
CA GLY A 11 -5.04 -1.88 -4.11
C GLY A 11 -4.77 -3.00 -3.09
N ASP A 12 -3.53 -3.46 -3.01
CA ASP A 12 -3.02 -4.34 -1.97
C ASP A 12 -3.33 -3.80 -0.56
N ALA A 13 -3.54 -4.70 0.40
CA ALA A 13 -3.37 -4.39 1.82
C ALA A 13 -2.81 -5.62 2.56
N PRO A 14 -1.99 -5.42 3.61
CA PRO A 14 -1.60 -6.51 4.50
C PRO A 14 -2.84 -7.22 5.08
N GLY A 15 -2.83 -8.55 5.07
CA GLY A 15 -3.92 -9.36 5.63
C GLY A 15 -4.92 -9.91 4.61
N LEU A 16 -4.84 -9.54 3.32
CA LEU A 16 -5.67 -10.12 2.26
C LEU A 16 -5.58 -11.66 2.23
N ASN A 17 -4.36 -12.22 2.24
CA ASN A 17 -4.17 -13.67 2.31
C ASN A 17 -4.67 -14.29 3.63
N ALA A 18 -4.64 -13.55 4.74
CA ALA A 18 -5.19 -14.02 6.01
C ALA A 18 -6.72 -14.14 5.97
N VAL A 19 -7.41 -13.24 5.24
CA VAL A 19 -8.85 -13.35 4.96
C VAL A 19 -9.14 -14.58 4.11
N ILE A 20 -8.40 -14.77 3.00
CA ILE A 20 -8.57 -15.94 2.12
C ILE A 20 -8.36 -17.25 2.91
N TYR A 21 -7.28 -17.33 3.69
CA TYR A 21 -6.99 -18.44 4.59
C TYR A 21 -8.17 -18.73 5.52
N SER A 22 -8.68 -17.70 6.20
CA SER A 22 -9.76 -17.83 7.19
C SER A 22 -11.07 -18.34 6.56
N VAL A 23 -11.41 -17.85 5.36
CA VAL A 23 -12.58 -18.32 4.62
C VAL A 23 -12.43 -19.77 4.22
N VAL A 24 -11.29 -20.15 3.63
CA VAL A 24 -11.03 -21.54 3.19
C VAL A 24 -11.07 -22.51 4.37
N HIS A 25 -10.41 -22.18 5.48
CA HIS A 25 -10.43 -23.01 6.69
C HIS A 25 -11.84 -23.16 7.28
N THR A 26 -12.63 -22.08 7.31
CA THR A 26 -13.99 -22.11 7.84
C THR A 26 -14.93 -22.92 6.96
N CYS A 27 -14.84 -22.75 5.63
CA CYS A 27 -15.65 -23.49 4.66
C CYS A 27 -15.30 -24.99 4.68
N TYR A 28 -14.01 -25.33 4.77
CA TYR A 28 -13.57 -26.73 4.89
C TYR A 28 -14.21 -27.43 6.10
N ARG A 29 -14.21 -26.79 7.27
CA ARG A 29 -14.86 -27.34 8.49
C ARG A 29 -16.37 -27.54 8.35
N LYS A 30 -17.02 -26.80 7.44
CA LYS A 30 -18.46 -26.94 7.12
C LYS A 30 -18.72 -27.91 5.97
N GLY A 31 -17.69 -28.49 5.36
CA GLY A 31 -17.82 -29.33 4.17
C GLY A 31 -18.24 -28.54 2.93
N TRP A 32 -17.85 -27.27 2.83
CA TRP A 32 -18.12 -26.39 1.68
C TRP A 32 -16.90 -26.30 0.77
N GLU A 33 -17.15 -26.08 -0.51
CA GLU A 33 -16.09 -25.85 -1.50
C GLU A 33 -15.82 -24.36 -1.66
N VAL A 34 -14.55 -24.01 -1.86
CA VAL A 34 -14.12 -22.62 -2.07
C VAL A 34 -13.37 -22.50 -3.37
N TYR A 35 -13.69 -21.46 -4.11
CA TYR A 35 -13.01 -21.07 -5.34
C TYR A 35 -12.53 -19.62 -5.22
N GLY A 36 -11.40 -19.30 -5.84
CA GLY A 36 -10.88 -17.95 -5.99
C GLY A 36 -11.04 -17.50 -7.43
N SER A 37 -11.69 -16.36 -7.63
CA SER A 37 -11.69 -15.64 -8.91
C SER A 37 -10.47 -14.72 -8.93
N LYS A 38 -9.56 -14.96 -9.87
CA LYS A 38 -8.38 -14.14 -10.04
C LYS A 38 -8.74 -12.75 -10.56
N SER A 39 -7.93 -11.76 -10.20
CA SER A 39 -8.02 -10.37 -10.68
C SER A 39 -9.46 -9.82 -10.60
N GLY A 40 -10.07 -9.90 -9.42
CA GLY A 40 -11.45 -9.47 -9.20
C GLY A 40 -12.47 -10.43 -9.83
N TYR A 41 -13.19 -9.97 -10.84
CA TYR A 41 -14.30 -10.71 -11.45
C TYR A 41 -13.90 -11.51 -12.71
N ALA A 42 -12.60 -11.62 -13.01
CA ALA A 42 -12.14 -12.28 -14.25
C ALA A 42 -12.51 -13.78 -14.29
N GLY A 43 -12.46 -14.47 -13.16
CA GLY A 43 -12.83 -15.89 -13.05
C GLY A 43 -14.29 -16.19 -13.43
N PHE A 44 -15.19 -15.20 -13.40
CA PHE A 44 -16.55 -15.39 -13.89
C PHE A 44 -16.66 -15.30 -15.41
N LEU A 45 -15.65 -14.75 -16.09
CA LEU A 45 -15.63 -14.58 -17.54
C LEU A 45 -14.76 -15.63 -18.21
N ASP A 46 -13.70 -16.07 -17.53
CA ASP A 46 -12.75 -17.07 -17.97
C ASP A 46 -12.56 -18.13 -16.87
N PHE A 47 -12.78 -19.40 -17.21
CA PHE A 47 -12.68 -20.49 -16.26
C PHE A 47 -11.22 -20.76 -15.83
N ASP A 48 -10.24 -20.41 -16.67
CA ASP A 48 -8.82 -20.57 -16.33
C ASP A 48 -8.38 -19.59 -15.22
N GLU A 49 -9.15 -18.51 -15.03
CA GLU A 49 -8.98 -17.53 -13.95
C GLU A 49 -9.77 -17.92 -12.67
N MET A 50 -10.44 -19.08 -12.66
CA MET A 50 -11.17 -19.61 -11.50
C MET A 50 -10.42 -20.79 -10.90
N ILE A 51 -9.86 -20.62 -9.71
CA ILE A 51 -9.05 -21.64 -9.04
C ILE A 51 -9.79 -22.26 -7.86
N ARG A 52 -9.75 -23.59 -7.71
CA ARG A 52 -10.24 -24.23 -6.48
C ARG A 52 -9.22 -24.00 -5.37
N LEU A 53 -9.69 -23.60 -4.20
CA LEU A 53 -8.85 -23.38 -3.02
C LEU A 53 -9.10 -24.48 -1.99
N THR A 54 -8.05 -25.20 -1.62
CA THR A 54 -8.04 -26.22 -0.57
C THR A 54 -7.16 -25.79 0.60
N LEU A 55 -7.20 -26.54 1.70
CA LEU A 55 -6.32 -26.28 2.86
C LEU A 55 -4.83 -26.25 2.48
N LYS A 56 -4.43 -27.08 1.51
CA LYS A 56 -3.05 -27.14 1.03
C LYS A 56 -2.67 -25.87 0.25
N ASP A 57 -3.60 -25.33 -0.54
CA ASP A 57 -3.34 -24.14 -1.36
C ASP A 57 -3.21 -22.86 -0.52
N VAL A 58 -3.78 -22.86 0.69
CA VAL A 58 -3.71 -21.72 1.62
C VAL A 58 -2.74 -21.93 2.79
N GLU A 59 -1.96 -23.01 2.78
CA GLU A 59 -1.00 -23.25 3.86
C GLU A 59 0.07 -22.15 3.88
N GLY A 60 0.25 -21.50 5.05
CA GLY A 60 1.27 -20.46 5.25
C GLY A 60 1.02 -19.11 4.57
N ILE A 61 -0.03 -18.96 3.75
CA ILE A 61 -0.23 -17.71 2.98
C ILE A 61 -0.57 -16.51 3.89
N TYR A 62 -1.09 -16.74 5.10
CA TYR A 62 -1.51 -15.69 6.02
C TYR A 62 -0.37 -14.74 6.44
N SER A 63 0.89 -15.20 6.36
CA SER A 63 2.08 -14.38 6.60
C SER A 63 2.64 -13.71 5.35
N THR A 64 2.11 -14.00 4.17
CA THR A 64 2.58 -13.46 2.89
C THR A 64 1.83 -12.19 2.54
N GLY A 65 2.57 -11.15 2.14
CA GLY A 65 1.99 -9.90 1.62
C GLY A 65 1.21 -10.09 0.32
N GLY A 66 0.39 -9.11 -0.04
CA GLY A 66 -0.46 -9.15 -1.22
C GLY A 66 -1.56 -10.21 -1.17
N THR A 67 -1.92 -10.73 -2.34
CA THR A 67 -3.00 -11.70 -2.52
C THR A 67 -2.60 -12.79 -3.51
N ILE A 68 -2.83 -14.06 -3.16
CA ILE A 68 -2.62 -15.20 -4.07
C ILE A 68 -3.58 -15.22 -5.27
N LEU A 69 -4.67 -14.45 -5.21
CA LEU A 69 -5.64 -14.33 -6.31
C LEU A 69 -5.29 -13.22 -7.30
N GLY A 70 -4.28 -12.41 -7.00
CA GLY A 70 -4.06 -11.14 -7.70
C GLY A 70 -5.18 -10.14 -7.42
N SER A 71 -4.96 -8.88 -7.79
CA SER A 71 -5.96 -7.83 -7.64
C SER A 71 -5.95 -6.91 -8.85
N THR A 72 -7.06 -6.21 -9.07
CA THR A 72 -7.18 -5.25 -10.16
C THR A 72 -7.88 -3.98 -9.69
N ASN A 73 -7.39 -2.84 -10.17
CA ASN A 73 -8.05 -1.53 -10.07
C ASN A 73 -8.88 -1.22 -11.33
N LYS A 74 -8.88 -2.12 -12.31
CA LYS A 74 -9.50 -1.97 -13.63
C LYS A 74 -10.49 -3.10 -13.86
N GLY A 75 -11.47 -2.87 -14.74
CA GLY A 75 -12.41 -3.92 -15.15
C GLY A 75 -13.70 -3.97 -14.33
N ASN A 76 -14.25 -2.81 -13.94
CA ASN A 76 -15.61 -2.72 -13.41
C ASN A 76 -16.60 -3.40 -14.37
N PRO A 77 -17.29 -4.49 -13.97
CA PRO A 77 -18.19 -5.21 -14.86
C PRO A 77 -19.37 -4.40 -15.40
N PHE A 78 -19.79 -3.36 -14.69
CA PHE A 78 -20.90 -2.49 -15.10
C PHE A 78 -20.49 -1.41 -16.10
N ARG A 79 -19.18 -1.14 -16.22
CA ARG A 79 -18.63 -0.09 -17.08
C ARG A 79 -17.29 -0.56 -17.65
N ARG A 80 -17.27 -1.71 -18.32
CA ARG A 80 -16.03 -2.31 -18.81
C ARG A 80 -15.62 -1.64 -20.12
N PRO A 81 -14.41 -1.06 -20.22
CA PRO A 81 -13.87 -0.62 -21.50
C PRO A 81 -13.49 -1.85 -22.33
N VAL A 82 -13.99 -1.92 -23.55
CA VAL A 82 -13.71 -2.98 -24.52
C VAL A 82 -13.30 -2.33 -25.83
N GLU A 83 -12.17 -2.73 -26.37
CA GLU A 83 -11.69 -2.27 -27.67
C GLU A 83 -12.41 -3.03 -28.79
N ASN A 84 -12.99 -2.31 -29.74
CA ASN A 84 -13.62 -2.93 -30.91
C ASN A 84 -12.56 -3.30 -31.97
N LEU A 85 -12.96 -4.00 -33.03
CA LEU A 85 -12.06 -4.39 -34.14
C LEU A 85 -11.44 -3.19 -34.87
N ALA A 86 -11.97 -1.97 -34.67
CA ALA A 86 -11.47 -0.74 -35.25
C ALA A 86 -10.51 0.03 -34.30
N GLY A 87 -10.22 -0.50 -33.11
CA GLY A 87 -9.33 0.11 -32.12
C GLY A 87 -9.98 1.16 -31.21
N GLU A 88 -11.32 1.31 -31.26
CA GLU A 88 -12.05 2.27 -30.43
C GLU A 88 -12.49 1.62 -29.12
N ILE A 89 -12.35 2.35 -28.01
CA ILE A 89 -12.78 1.90 -26.69
C ILE A 89 -14.27 2.21 -26.51
N GLN A 90 -15.07 1.15 -26.36
CA GLN A 90 -16.49 1.24 -26.01
C GLN A 90 -16.71 0.79 -24.56
N ILE A 91 -17.61 1.46 -23.84
CA ILE A 91 -17.99 1.07 -22.47
C ILE A 91 -19.18 0.12 -22.55
N VAL A 92 -19.00 -1.10 -22.07
CA VAL A 92 -20.02 -2.16 -22.11
C VAL A 92 -20.32 -2.64 -20.69
N ASP A 93 -21.61 -2.79 -20.37
CA ASP A 93 -22.06 -3.49 -19.16
C ASP A 93 -22.10 -5.00 -19.43
N ILE A 94 -21.28 -5.75 -18.70
CA ILE A 94 -21.20 -7.21 -18.78
C ILE A 94 -21.71 -7.90 -17.50
N SER A 95 -22.34 -7.16 -16.59
CA SER A 95 -22.79 -7.66 -15.28
C SER A 95 -23.79 -8.82 -15.42
N ASP A 96 -24.72 -8.78 -16.38
CA ASP A 96 -25.65 -9.91 -16.59
C ASP A 96 -24.95 -11.18 -17.04
N LYS A 97 -23.83 -11.05 -17.79
CA LYS A 97 -23.02 -12.21 -18.18
C LYS A 97 -22.35 -12.83 -16.95
N ILE A 98 -21.84 -11.99 -16.04
CA ILE A 98 -21.22 -12.44 -14.79
C ILE A 98 -22.26 -13.12 -13.89
N LEU A 99 -23.44 -12.54 -13.73
CA LEU A 99 -24.51 -13.14 -12.92
C LEU A 99 -24.94 -14.51 -13.45
N ARG A 100 -25.18 -14.63 -14.76
CA ARG A 100 -25.49 -15.93 -15.40
C ARG A 100 -24.37 -16.94 -15.22
N ASN A 101 -23.11 -16.51 -15.27
CA ASN A 101 -21.98 -17.40 -15.09
C ASN A 101 -21.82 -17.83 -13.63
N PHE A 102 -22.05 -16.93 -12.66
CA PHE A 102 -22.12 -17.25 -11.23
C PHE A 102 -23.16 -18.35 -10.96
N GLU A 103 -24.37 -18.21 -11.49
CA GLU A 103 -25.44 -19.20 -11.37
C GLU A 103 -25.10 -20.52 -12.07
N ARG A 104 -24.60 -20.46 -13.32
CA ARG A 104 -24.18 -21.66 -14.09
C ARG A 104 -23.05 -22.43 -13.42
N MET A 105 -22.13 -21.73 -12.77
CA MET A 105 -21.02 -22.34 -12.03
C MET A 105 -21.49 -22.93 -10.69
N GLY A 106 -22.74 -22.70 -10.29
CA GLY A 106 -23.36 -23.26 -9.10
C GLY A 106 -22.82 -22.68 -7.80
N PHE A 107 -22.42 -21.39 -7.80
CA PHE A 107 -21.98 -20.72 -6.58
C PHE A 107 -23.17 -20.26 -5.74
N ASP A 108 -23.10 -20.49 -4.43
CA ASP A 108 -24.12 -20.07 -3.47
C ASP A 108 -23.89 -18.65 -2.94
N CYS A 109 -22.64 -18.18 -2.93
CA CYS A 109 -22.27 -16.87 -2.40
C CYS A 109 -20.94 -16.41 -2.95
N HIS A 110 -20.84 -15.11 -3.20
CA HIS A 110 -19.60 -14.40 -3.53
C HIS A 110 -19.09 -13.62 -2.31
N ILE A 111 -17.83 -13.82 -1.95
CA ILE A 111 -17.13 -13.04 -0.93
C ILE A 111 -16.23 -12.04 -1.66
N ALA A 112 -16.63 -10.77 -1.65
CA ALA A 112 -15.91 -9.68 -2.29
C ALA A 112 -15.02 -8.97 -1.27
N ILE A 113 -13.70 -9.11 -1.43
CA ILE A 113 -12.70 -8.45 -0.57
C ILE A 113 -12.16 -7.24 -1.32
N GLY A 114 -12.32 -6.03 -0.77
CA GLY A 114 -11.82 -4.82 -1.43
C GLY A 114 -12.24 -3.54 -0.72
N GLY A 115 -11.76 -2.40 -1.23
CA GLY A 115 -12.17 -1.08 -0.76
C GLY A 115 -13.49 -0.63 -1.40
N ASP A 116 -13.86 0.64 -1.20
CA ASP A 116 -15.15 1.22 -1.60
C ASP A 116 -15.58 0.88 -3.01
N GLY A 117 -14.73 1.13 -4.01
CA GLY A 117 -15.08 0.84 -5.41
C GLY A 117 -15.32 -0.66 -5.69
N SER A 118 -14.67 -1.56 -4.95
CA SER A 118 -14.92 -3.01 -5.08
C SER A 118 -16.22 -3.42 -4.38
N LEU A 119 -16.50 -2.83 -3.22
CA LEU A 119 -17.71 -3.10 -2.46
C LEU A 119 -18.95 -2.46 -3.09
N GLU A 120 -18.82 -1.32 -3.76
CA GLU A 120 -19.87 -0.71 -4.57
C GLU A 120 -20.28 -1.65 -5.71
N ILE A 121 -19.31 -2.23 -6.43
CA ILE A 121 -19.58 -3.23 -7.48
C ILE A 121 -20.27 -4.45 -6.87
N ALA A 122 -19.80 -4.93 -5.73
CA ALA A 122 -20.37 -6.09 -5.05
C ALA A 122 -21.82 -5.82 -4.59
N HIS A 123 -22.09 -4.63 -4.07
CA HIS A 123 -23.43 -4.17 -3.69
C HIS A 123 -24.38 -4.14 -4.89
N ARG A 124 -23.94 -3.60 -6.03
CA ARG A 124 -24.74 -3.60 -7.27
C ARG A 124 -25.06 -5.01 -7.77
N PHE A 125 -24.15 -5.97 -7.58
CA PHE A 125 -24.48 -7.37 -7.88
C PHE A 125 -25.48 -7.97 -6.88
N ALA A 126 -25.40 -7.58 -5.61
CA ALA A 126 -26.38 -7.98 -4.59
C ALA A 126 -27.79 -7.48 -4.94
N GLU A 127 -27.93 -6.23 -5.40
CA GLU A 127 -29.19 -5.68 -5.91
C GLU A 127 -29.73 -6.46 -7.11
N LYS A 128 -28.83 -7.05 -7.92
CA LYS A 128 -29.19 -7.92 -9.05
C LYS A 128 -29.49 -9.37 -8.66
N GLY A 129 -29.46 -9.70 -7.37
CA GLY A 129 -29.82 -11.02 -6.85
C GLY A 129 -28.64 -11.97 -6.61
N MET A 130 -27.39 -11.53 -6.78
CA MET A 130 -26.22 -12.34 -6.42
C MET A 130 -26.03 -12.32 -4.90
N PRO A 131 -26.01 -13.46 -4.19
CA PRO A 131 -25.71 -13.46 -2.77
C PRO A 131 -24.25 -13.04 -2.54
N VAL A 132 -24.04 -11.93 -1.83
CA VAL A 132 -22.73 -11.29 -1.64
C VAL A 132 -22.46 -11.05 -0.16
N ILE A 133 -21.22 -11.30 0.25
CA ILE A 133 -20.63 -10.83 1.51
C ILE A 133 -19.46 -9.93 1.17
N GLY A 134 -19.51 -8.67 1.59
CA GLY A 134 -18.41 -7.72 1.47
C GLY A 134 -17.43 -7.84 2.64
N VAL A 135 -16.13 -7.86 2.35
CA VAL A 135 -15.05 -7.76 3.35
C VAL A 135 -14.27 -6.47 3.08
N PRO A 136 -14.46 -5.41 3.88
CA PRO A 136 -13.89 -4.10 3.61
C PRO A 136 -12.38 -4.09 3.84
N LYS A 137 -11.65 -3.70 2.79
CA LYS A 137 -10.19 -3.63 2.73
C LYS A 137 -9.77 -2.18 2.48
N THR A 138 -9.33 -1.52 3.54
CA THR A 138 -8.69 -0.20 3.49
C THR A 138 -7.57 -0.18 4.52
N ILE A 139 -6.39 0.33 4.15
CA ILE A 139 -5.35 0.62 5.15
C ILE A 139 -5.52 1.99 5.76
N ASP A 140 -6.35 2.86 5.17
CA ASP A 140 -6.54 4.24 5.62
C ASP A 140 -7.43 4.31 6.86
N ASN A 141 -8.13 3.21 7.21
CA ASN A 141 -9.05 3.11 8.34
C ASN A 141 -10.18 4.14 8.30
N ASP A 142 -10.70 4.38 7.10
CA ASP A 142 -11.68 5.40 6.73
C ASP A 142 -13.08 4.82 6.49
N LEU A 143 -13.35 3.60 6.95
CA LEU A 143 -14.65 2.97 6.80
C LEU A 143 -15.60 3.33 7.94
N GLU A 144 -16.81 3.77 7.60
CA GLU A 144 -17.88 3.96 8.59
C GLU A 144 -18.27 2.64 9.29
N MET A 145 -18.87 2.75 10.47
CA MET A 145 -19.41 1.63 11.25
C MET A 145 -18.39 0.57 11.71
N THR A 146 -17.09 0.82 11.53
CA THR A 146 -16.00 0.08 12.16
C THR A 146 -14.99 1.04 12.77
N ASN A 147 -14.33 0.63 13.86
CA ASN A 147 -13.23 1.39 14.44
C ASN A 147 -11.87 1.01 13.83
N ARG A 148 -11.80 -0.17 13.19
CA ARG A 148 -10.54 -0.72 12.69
C ARG A 148 -10.75 -1.57 11.45
N THR A 149 -9.91 -1.37 10.44
CA THR A 149 -9.82 -2.21 9.26
C THR A 149 -8.53 -3.02 9.27
N PHE A 150 -8.56 -4.20 8.67
CA PHE A 150 -7.35 -5.01 8.56
C PHE A 150 -6.34 -4.33 7.63
N GLY A 151 -5.05 -4.47 7.95
CA GLY A 151 -3.96 -3.83 7.23
C GLY A 151 -3.56 -2.46 7.77
N PHE A 152 -4.45 -1.73 8.46
CA PHE A 152 -4.13 -0.43 9.08
C PHE A 152 -2.96 -0.52 10.07
N ASP A 153 -2.98 -1.50 10.97
CA ASP A 153 -1.95 -1.65 12.01
C ASP A 153 -0.59 -1.95 11.45
N THR A 154 -0.56 -2.81 10.43
CA THR A 154 0.67 -3.12 9.71
C THR A 154 1.18 -1.88 8.97
N ALA A 155 0.30 -1.07 8.36
CA ALA A 155 0.69 0.18 7.72
C ALA A 155 1.28 1.18 8.73
N VAL A 156 0.61 1.39 9.87
CA VAL A 156 1.10 2.27 10.96
C VAL A 156 2.44 1.78 11.51
N SER A 157 2.58 0.49 11.81
CA SER A 157 3.83 -0.09 12.31
C SER A 157 4.95 0.06 11.29
N THR A 158 4.67 -0.19 10.01
CA THR A 158 5.69 -0.04 8.94
C THR A 158 6.13 1.41 8.77
N ALA A 159 5.19 2.35 8.80
CA ALA A 159 5.49 3.78 8.74
C ALA A 159 6.29 4.25 9.96
N THR A 160 5.93 3.77 11.16
CA THR A 160 6.65 4.06 12.41
C THR A 160 8.09 3.55 12.34
N ASP A 161 8.30 2.28 11.96
CA ASP A 161 9.62 1.69 11.79
C ASP A 161 10.48 2.44 10.76
N ALA A 162 9.85 2.99 9.71
CA ALA A 162 10.53 3.81 8.72
C ALA A 162 10.98 5.15 9.32
N LEU A 163 10.10 5.83 10.07
CA LEU A 163 10.41 7.09 10.74
C LEU A 163 11.54 6.92 11.76
N ASP A 164 11.51 5.85 12.55
CA ASP A 164 12.55 5.52 13.53
C ASP A 164 13.93 5.39 12.88
N LYS A 165 14.01 4.72 11.72
CA LYS A 165 15.26 4.59 10.96
C LYS A 165 15.76 5.94 10.44
N LEU A 166 14.83 6.85 10.08
CA LEU A 166 15.16 8.16 9.54
C LEU A 166 15.73 9.12 10.59
N HIS A 167 15.38 8.99 11.87
CA HIS A 167 15.94 9.82 12.96
C HIS A 167 17.47 9.81 13.00
N SER A 168 18.07 8.63 12.84
CA SER A 168 19.53 8.48 12.88
C SER A 168 20.24 9.31 11.80
N THR A 169 19.70 9.32 10.58
CA THR A 169 20.27 10.06 9.45
C THR A 169 19.92 11.54 9.48
N ALA A 170 18.73 11.90 9.97
CA ALA A 170 18.32 13.29 10.17
C ALA A 170 19.25 13.99 11.18
N LYS A 171 19.47 13.33 12.33
CA LYS A 171 20.30 13.86 13.42
C LYS A 171 21.79 13.91 13.09
N SER A 172 22.32 12.98 12.30
CA SER A 172 23.75 12.93 12.00
C SER A 172 24.23 13.99 10.99
N HIS A 173 23.28 14.62 10.29
CA HIS A 173 23.60 15.52 9.18
C HIS A 173 22.77 16.82 9.20
N ASP A 174 22.11 17.12 10.33
CA ASP A 174 21.31 18.33 10.52
C ASP A 174 20.29 18.56 9.38
N ARG A 175 19.43 17.56 9.16
CA ARG A 175 18.46 17.54 8.03
C ARG A 175 17.01 17.65 8.47
N VAL A 176 16.25 18.29 7.59
CA VAL A 176 14.79 18.19 7.56
C VAL A 176 14.40 17.08 6.59
N LEU A 177 13.62 16.12 7.06
CA LEU A 177 13.09 15.02 6.27
C LEU A 177 11.58 15.14 6.14
N VAL A 178 11.07 15.07 4.93
CA VAL A 178 9.63 15.00 4.67
C VAL A 178 9.29 13.57 4.27
N VAL A 179 8.35 12.96 4.98
CA VAL A 179 7.92 11.56 4.79
C VAL A 179 6.44 11.56 4.42
N GLU A 180 6.17 11.28 3.16
CA GLU A 180 4.81 11.14 2.64
C GLU A 180 4.29 9.73 2.94
N VAL A 181 3.14 9.61 3.58
CA VAL A 181 2.48 8.33 3.89
C VAL A 181 1.10 8.24 3.22
N MET A 182 0.58 7.03 3.06
CA MET A 182 -0.80 6.83 2.59
C MET A 182 -1.81 7.50 3.54
N GLY A 183 -2.97 7.88 2.98
CA GLY A 183 -3.98 8.67 3.67
C GLY A 183 -4.62 9.68 2.71
N ARG A 184 -5.47 9.17 1.81
CA ARG A 184 -6.06 9.97 0.72
C ARG A 184 -7.04 11.02 1.23
N ASP A 185 -8.05 10.54 1.94
CA ASP A 185 -9.14 11.37 2.45
C ASP A 185 -9.10 11.42 3.99
N SER A 186 -8.25 10.61 4.61
CA SER A 186 -8.04 10.56 6.07
C SER A 186 -6.57 10.53 6.45
N GLY A 187 -6.26 11.10 7.62
CA GLY A 187 -4.91 11.27 8.14
C GLY A 187 -4.47 10.22 9.14
N TRP A 188 -5.19 9.10 9.29
CA TRP A 188 -4.98 8.16 10.39
C TRP A 188 -3.57 7.57 10.42
N ILE A 189 -3.02 7.15 9.27
CA ILE A 189 -1.66 6.61 9.20
C ILE A 189 -0.65 7.69 9.59
N ALA A 190 -0.75 8.89 9.00
CA ALA A 190 0.14 10.02 9.30
C ALA A 190 0.10 10.42 10.78
N LEU A 191 -1.09 10.46 11.38
CA LEU A 191 -1.27 10.81 12.78
C LEU A 191 -0.65 9.77 13.72
N TYR A 192 -1.02 8.49 13.56
CA TYR A 192 -0.55 7.43 14.44
C TYR A 192 0.95 7.17 14.27
N SER A 193 1.44 7.11 13.03
CA SER A 193 2.86 6.89 12.78
C SER A 193 3.69 8.11 13.13
N GLY A 194 3.20 9.33 12.89
CA GLY A 194 3.91 10.56 13.25
C GLY A 194 4.08 10.71 14.76
N ILE A 195 3.05 10.40 15.56
CA ILE A 195 3.17 10.40 17.03
C ILE A 195 4.12 9.30 17.50
N SER A 196 3.97 8.08 16.99
CA SER A 196 4.75 6.93 17.44
C SER A 196 6.22 7.04 17.04
N GLY A 197 6.49 7.52 15.82
CA GLY A 197 7.81 7.70 15.24
C GLY A 197 8.43 9.07 15.53
N GLY A 198 7.87 9.86 16.46
CA GLY A 198 8.47 11.11 16.94
C GLY A 198 8.63 12.20 15.89
N ALA A 199 7.64 12.39 15.02
CA ALA A 199 7.60 13.48 14.05
C ALA A 199 7.47 14.85 14.74
N ASP A 200 8.11 15.86 14.17
CA ASP A 200 8.05 17.26 14.60
C ASP A 200 6.81 17.96 14.07
N VAL A 201 6.38 17.59 12.87
CA VAL A 201 5.22 18.14 12.19
C VAL A 201 4.45 16.98 11.55
N ILE A 202 3.13 16.98 11.72
CA ILE A 202 2.23 15.99 11.11
C ILE A 202 1.18 16.76 10.30
N LEU A 203 1.11 16.49 9.00
CA LEU A 203 0.18 17.12 8.08
C LEU A 203 -0.86 16.09 7.62
N ILE A 204 -2.13 16.37 7.87
CA ILE A 204 -3.26 15.47 7.60
C ILE A 204 -4.31 16.14 6.70
N PRO A 205 -5.11 15.37 5.93
CA PRO A 205 -6.11 15.92 5.02
C PRO A 205 -7.20 16.75 5.74
N GLU A 206 -7.50 16.41 6.99
CA GLU A 206 -8.57 17.04 7.79
C GLU A 206 -8.23 18.45 8.24
N ILE A 207 -6.93 18.82 8.29
CA ILE A 207 -6.47 20.12 8.79
C ILE A 207 -5.62 20.79 7.71
N PRO A 208 -6.19 21.74 6.95
CA PRO A 208 -5.43 22.50 5.96
C PRO A 208 -4.26 23.23 6.61
N PHE A 209 -3.06 23.04 6.07
CA PHE A 209 -1.85 23.55 6.67
C PHE A 209 -1.29 24.79 5.96
N ASP A 210 -0.47 25.53 6.69
CA ASP A 210 0.25 26.69 6.21
C ASP A 210 1.74 26.39 6.17
N MET A 211 2.39 26.64 5.04
CA MET A 211 3.82 26.40 4.92
C MET A 211 4.64 27.29 5.85
N GLU A 212 4.15 28.50 6.16
CA GLU A 212 4.86 29.40 7.07
C GLU A 212 4.89 28.82 8.49
N GLU A 213 3.78 28.25 8.96
CA GLU A 213 3.70 27.61 10.27
C GLU A 213 4.61 26.37 10.37
N VAL A 214 4.71 25.59 9.29
CA VAL A 214 5.65 24.46 9.22
C VAL A 214 7.09 24.94 9.33
N CYS A 215 7.47 25.97 8.57
CA CYS A 215 8.80 26.56 8.66
C CYS A 215 9.08 27.14 10.04
N ASN A 216 8.13 27.85 10.64
CA ASN A 216 8.26 28.41 11.99
C ASN A 216 8.54 27.31 13.01
N LYS A 217 7.84 26.17 12.92
CA LYS A 217 8.09 25.05 13.83
C LYS A 217 9.48 24.43 13.67
N ILE A 218 9.98 24.34 12.45
CA ILE A 218 11.34 23.84 12.18
C ILE A 218 12.38 24.83 12.72
N THR A 219 12.19 26.13 12.52
CA THR A 219 13.09 27.16 13.08
C THR A 219 13.05 27.18 14.61
N ASP A 220 11.88 26.99 15.22
CA ASP A 220 11.75 26.85 16.68
C ASP A 220 12.57 25.68 17.22
N ASN A 221 12.62 24.55 16.51
CA ASN A 221 13.49 23.43 16.89
C ASN A 221 14.98 23.80 16.83
N GLU A 222 15.42 24.49 15.79
CA GLU A 222 16.81 24.98 15.66
C GLU A 222 17.19 25.93 16.81
N LEU A 223 16.26 26.82 17.21
CA LEU A 223 16.46 27.73 18.35
C LEU A 223 16.61 26.99 19.69
N HIS A 224 16.09 25.77 19.80
CA HIS A 224 16.22 24.89 20.96
C HIS A 224 17.35 23.85 20.80
N ASP A 225 18.34 24.12 19.95
CA ASP A 225 19.51 23.26 19.70
C ASP A 225 19.17 21.88 19.10
N LYS A 226 17.99 21.76 18.45
CA LYS A 226 17.59 20.60 17.66
C LYS A 226 17.70 20.91 16.17
N HIS A 227 18.86 20.58 15.59
CA HIS A 227 19.22 20.89 14.18
C HIS A 227 18.63 19.92 13.13
N TYR A 228 17.64 19.12 13.49
CA TYR A 228 16.98 18.20 12.57
C TYR A 228 15.48 18.19 12.80
N SER A 229 14.71 17.83 11.78
CA SER A 229 13.25 17.70 11.92
C SER A 229 12.68 16.63 11.00
N ILE A 230 11.65 15.94 11.47
CA ILE A 230 10.89 14.98 10.66
C ILE A 230 9.47 15.51 10.48
N VAL A 231 9.07 15.69 9.23
CA VAL A 231 7.73 16.10 8.82
C VAL A 231 7.04 14.90 8.20
N VAL A 232 5.92 14.47 8.76
CA VAL A 232 5.07 13.42 8.18
C VAL A 232 3.90 14.07 7.46
N VAL A 233 3.65 13.68 6.22
CA VAL A 233 2.58 14.24 5.39
C VAL A 233 1.73 13.13 4.81
N ALA A 234 0.42 13.16 5.03
CA ALA A 234 -0.50 12.27 4.32
C ALA A 234 -0.57 12.68 2.84
N GLU A 235 -0.72 11.72 1.91
CA GLU A 235 -0.85 12.01 0.48
C GLU A 235 -1.99 13.00 0.15
N GLY A 236 -3.05 12.98 0.98
CA GLY A 236 -4.21 13.86 0.87
C GLY A 236 -4.06 15.23 1.54
N ALA A 237 -2.93 15.54 2.16
CA ALA A 237 -2.75 16.80 2.88
C ALA A 237 -2.91 18.00 1.94
N ILE A 238 -3.71 18.98 2.39
CA ILE A 238 -4.05 20.18 1.64
C ILE A 238 -3.47 21.43 2.29
N THR A 239 -2.92 22.33 1.49
CA THR A 239 -2.57 23.67 1.99
C THR A 239 -3.82 24.51 2.18
N LYS A 240 -3.75 25.57 3.00
CA LYS A 240 -4.83 26.58 3.11
C LYS A 240 -5.24 27.18 1.75
N ASP A 241 -4.30 27.24 0.80
CA ASP A 241 -4.56 27.69 -0.58
C ASP A 241 -5.31 26.66 -1.45
N GLY A 242 -5.71 25.52 -0.89
CA GLY A 242 -6.44 24.46 -1.58
C GLY A 242 -5.59 23.60 -2.51
N LYS A 243 -4.26 23.67 -2.42
CA LYS A 243 -3.36 22.81 -3.22
C LYS A 243 -3.07 21.52 -2.45
N VAL A 244 -3.37 20.39 -3.09
CA VAL A 244 -2.95 19.06 -2.60
C VAL A 244 -1.43 18.94 -2.77
N PHE A 245 -0.75 18.38 -1.76
CA PHE A 245 0.72 18.29 -1.71
C PHE A 245 1.33 17.49 -2.88
N ASN A 246 0.58 16.62 -3.57
CA ASN A 246 1.01 16.02 -4.84
C ASN A 246 -0.17 15.43 -5.65
N LYS A 247 -0.40 15.90 -6.89
CA LYS A 247 -0.98 15.06 -7.96
C LYS A 247 0.16 14.77 -8.94
N GLY A 248 1.08 13.90 -8.54
CA GLY A 248 2.13 13.45 -9.45
C GLY A 248 1.46 12.85 -10.70
N GLN A 249 1.77 13.40 -11.87
CA GLN A 249 1.41 12.85 -13.19
C GLN A 249 2.16 11.53 -13.51
N GLY A 250 2.62 10.82 -12.48
CA GLY A 250 3.14 9.46 -12.55
C GLY A 250 1.99 8.50 -12.32
N ARG A 251 1.66 7.74 -13.37
CA ARG A 251 0.75 6.60 -13.37
C ARG A 251 0.78 5.86 -12.01
N LEU A 252 -0.33 5.91 -11.27
CA LEU A 252 -0.59 5.14 -10.05
C LEU A 252 -0.82 3.66 -10.41
N ASP A 253 0.16 3.02 -11.04
CA ASP A 253 0.23 1.57 -11.22
C ASP A 253 1.42 1.10 -10.35
N GLY A 254 1.22 0.87 -9.04
CA GLY A 254 2.24 0.28 -8.16
C GLY A 254 2.11 0.59 -6.66
N THR A 255 2.33 -0.44 -5.85
CA THR A 255 2.28 -0.55 -4.38
C THR A 255 3.28 0.38 -3.68
N ARG A 256 2.90 1.63 -3.38
CA ARG A 256 3.74 2.57 -2.60
C ARG A 256 3.09 2.88 -1.26
N LEU A 257 3.75 2.51 -0.17
CA LEU A 257 3.27 2.75 1.19
C LEU A 257 3.69 4.13 1.74
N PHE A 258 4.88 4.62 1.36
CA PHE A 258 5.36 5.96 1.70
C PHE A 258 6.51 6.38 0.77
N SER A 259 6.80 7.68 0.70
CA SER A 259 7.96 8.25 0.01
C SER A 259 8.72 9.24 0.90
N VAL A 260 10.04 9.33 0.74
CA VAL A 260 10.88 10.23 1.57
C VAL A 260 11.54 11.25 0.67
N VAL A 261 11.46 12.51 1.06
CA VAL A 261 12.14 13.59 0.36
C VAL A 261 13.09 14.38 1.26
N TRP A 262 14.27 14.62 0.68
CA TRP A 262 15.39 15.29 1.31
C TRP A 262 15.37 16.78 1.00
N VAL A 263 15.53 17.58 2.06
CA VAL A 263 15.71 19.03 1.95
C VAL A 263 17.11 19.34 2.47
N ASN A 264 18.03 19.69 1.57
CA ASN A 264 19.39 20.01 1.98
C ASN A 264 19.41 21.35 2.73
N GLY A 265 20.08 21.35 3.88
CA GLY A 265 20.17 22.46 4.85
C GLY A 265 20.82 23.73 4.31
N LEU A 266 20.05 24.52 3.59
CA LEU A 266 20.06 25.96 3.82
C LEU A 266 18.98 26.23 4.87
N PRO A 267 19.16 27.21 5.79
CA PRO A 267 18.06 27.64 6.64
C PRO A 267 16.88 27.92 5.72
N LEU A 268 15.76 27.22 5.90
CA LEU A 268 14.59 27.33 5.04
C LEU A 268 14.03 28.74 5.16
N LYS A 269 14.59 29.69 4.40
CA LYS A 269 14.24 31.12 4.50
C LYS A 269 12.86 31.42 3.91
N SER A 270 12.22 30.45 3.25
CA SER A 270 10.89 30.63 2.69
C SER A 270 10.19 29.32 2.32
N ALA A 271 8.86 29.34 2.34
CA ALA A 271 7.96 28.30 1.83
C ALA A 271 8.21 27.88 0.36
N ASN A 272 8.96 28.67 -0.41
CA ASN A 272 9.22 28.42 -1.84
C ASN A 272 10.31 27.37 -2.09
N GLU A 273 11.16 27.05 -1.12
CA GLU A 273 12.23 26.05 -1.29
C GLU A 273 11.72 24.62 -1.11
N LEU A 274 10.74 24.42 -0.20
CA LEU A 274 10.04 23.14 -0.04
C LEU A 274 9.14 22.81 -1.25
N LYS A 275 8.54 23.81 -1.90
CA LYS A 275 7.69 23.65 -3.10
C LYS A 275 8.44 23.14 -4.34
N LYS A 276 9.78 23.15 -4.35
CA LYS A 276 10.62 22.70 -5.49
C LYS A 276 11.05 21.24 -5.38
N ILE A 277 10.61 20.55 -4.33
CA ILE A 277 11.05 19.21 -4.03
C ILE A 277 10.36 18.20 -4.96
N HIS A 278 11.15 17.64 -5.88
CA HIS A 278 10.76 16.56 -6.78
C HIS A 278 11.35 15.25 -6.24
N VAL A 279 10.55 14.17 -6.19
CA VAL A 279 10.89 12.91 -5.51
C VAL A 279 11.41 11.88 -6.54
N PRO A 280 12.67 11.42 -6.49
CA PRO A 280 13.14 10.32 -7.33
C PRO A 280 13.43 9.00 -6.59
N TRP A 281 13.14 8.87 -5.28
CA TRP A 281 13.51 7.66 -4.52
C TRP A 281 12.29 6.96 -3.90
N SER A 282 12.05 5.71 -4.32
CA SER A 282 11.04 4.79 -3.78
C SER A 282 11.71 3.59 -3.10
N TRP A 283 11.15 3.14 -1.97
CA TRP A 283 11.44 1.83 -1.40
C TRP A 283 10.35 0.86 -1.85
N ASP A 284 10.69 -0.07 -2.74
CA ASP A 284 9.80 -1.18 -3.13
C ASP A 284 9.97 -2.33 -2.13
N ILE A 285 8.88 -2.70 -1.45
CA ILE A 285 8.82 -3.94 -0.67
C ILE A 285 8.32 -5.04 -1.60
N CYS A 286 9.21 -5.67 -2.38
CA CYS A 286 8.99 -7.02 -2.95
C CYS A 286 10.27 -7.62 -3.59
N SER A 287 10.70 -8.76 -3.03
CA SER A 287 11.37 -9.94 -3.65
C SER A 287 12.28 -9.74 -4.90
N GLY A 288 13.55 -10.11 -4.75
CA GLY A 288 14.56 -10.02 -5.81
C GLY A 288 14.38 -10.95 -7.01
N VAL A 289 14.81 -10.47 -8.19
CA VAL A 289 15.70 -11.06 -9.22
C VAL A 289 16.06 -9.90 -10.19
N GLY A 290 17.34 -9.75 -10.59
CA GLY A 290 17.87 -8.63 -11.42
C GLY A 290 17.49 -8.68 -12.93
N PRO A 291 18.23 -8.04 -13.88
CA PRO A 291 19.45 -7.23 -13.73
C PRO A 291 19.44 -5.83 -14.44
N LEU A 292 20.36 -4.96 -13.99
CA LEU A 292 21.12 -3.93 -14.73
C LEU A 292 20.36 -2.97 -15.68
N ARG A 293 20.32 -1.68 -15.31
CA ARG A 293 20.96 -0.57 -16.06
C ARG A 293 20.82 0.79 -15.35
N HIS A 294 21.92 1.56 -15.44
CA HIS A 294 22.15 2.95 -15.05
C HIS A 294 22.62 3.25 -13.60
N LEU A 295 23.94 3.30 -13.55
CA LEU A 295 24.86 3.74 -12.51
C LEU A 295 24.71 5.26 -12.27
N ILE A 296 24.21 5.68 -11.10
CA ILE A 296 24.48 7.01 -10.53
C ILE A 296 24.98 6.78 -9.10
N VAL A 297 26.22 7.22 -8.91
CA VAL A 297 27.07 7.01 -7.74
C VAL A 297 26.49 7.72 -6.51
N CYS A 298 26.29 6.99 -5.42
CA CYS A 298 26.10 7.58 -4.10
C CYS A 298 26.98 6.82 -3.08
N LEU A 299 27.65 7.58 -2.21
CA LEU A 299 28.71 7.14 -1.31
C LEU A 299 28.26 5.94 -0.44
N HIS A 300 28.72 4.75 -0.81
CA HIS A 300 28.65 3.54 0.03
C HIS A 300 30.03 2.90 0.23
N SER A 301 31.12 3.66 0.01
CA SER A 301 32.48 3.11 -0.12
C SER A 301 33.43 3.35 1.06
N VAL A 302 32.99 3.96 2.17
CA VAL A 302 33.91 4.24 3.30
C VAL A 302 33.67 3.36 4.53
N LEU A 303 32.44 2.88 4.79
CA LEU A 303 32.21 2.01 5.96
C LEU A 303 32.38 0.50 5.70
N VAL A 304 32.16 0.02 4.47
CA VAL A 304 32.30 -1.42 4.15
C VAL A 304 33.77 -1.80 3.90
N LEU A 305 34.62 -0.85 3.51
CA LEU A 305 36.06 -1.10 3.35
C LEU A 305 36.80 -1.24 4.69
N LEU A 306 36.31 -0.63 5.77
CA LEU A 306 36.94 -0.73 7.10
C LEU A 306 36.70 -2.07 7.79
N GLN A 307 35.59 -2.76 7.51
CA GLN A 307 35.37 -4.13 8.00
C GLN A 307 36.20 -5.18 7.26
N PHE A 308 36.60 -4.92 6.00
CA PHE A 308 37.42 -5.86 5.22
C PHE A 308 38.94 -5.71 5.45
N VAL A 309 39.41 -4.53 5.88
CA VAL A 309 40.85 -4.29 6.12
C VAL A 309 41.32 -4.77 7.50
N LEU A 310 40.42 -4.90 8.48
CA LEU A 310 40.75 -5.37 9.83
C LEU A 310 40.78 -6.91 10.00
N LEU A 311 40.29 -7.69 9.03
CA LEU A 311 40.29 -9.17 9.09
C LEU A 311 41.46 -9.85 8.36
N ARG A 312 42.43 -9.12 7.81
CA ARG A 312 43.60 -9.68 7.12
C ARG A 312 44.93 -9.37 7.82
N ARG A 313 45.09 -9.74 9.10
CA ARG A 313 46.42 -10.07 9.66
C ARG A 313 46.36 -11.23 10.65
N ARG A 314 46.68 -12.42 10.12
CA ARG A 314 47.39 -13.56 10.74
C ARG A 314 47.03 -13.93 12.19
N PHE A 315 46.37 -15.07 12.35
CA PHE A 315 46.90 -16.16 13.18
C PHE A 315 46.59 -17.52 12.52
N SER A 316 47.66 -18.27 12.24
CA SER A 316 47.62 -19.70 11.90
C SER A 316 47.36 -20.53 13.15
N ILE A 317 46.75 -21.72 12.98
CA ILE A 317 46.91 -23.00 13.72
C ILE A 317 45.60 -23.79 13.49
N ILE A 318 45.57 -24.70 12.49
CA ILE A 318 45.77 -26.16 12.56
C ILE A 318 44.50 -26.94 12.94
N TRP A 319 43.98 -27.59 11.88
CA TRP A 319 43.23 -28.84 11.72
C TRP A 319 42.83 -29.75 12.90
N LEU A 320 41.67 -30.40 12.63
CA LEU A 320 41.29 -31.81 12.80
C LEU A 320 40.39 -32.21 14.00
N LEU A 321 39.26 -32.81 13.60
CA LEU A 321 38.19 -33.54 14.31
C LEU A 321 37.07 -32.71 14.95
#